data_AF-A0A350CCG4-F1
#
_entry.id   AF-A0A350CCG4-F1
#
_cell.length_a   1.000
_cell.length_b   1.000
_cell.length_c   1.000
_cell.angle_alpha   90.00
_cell.angle_beta   90.00
_cell.angle_gamma   90.00
#
_symmetry.space_group_name_H-M   'P 1'
#
loop_
_entity.id
_entity.type
_entity.pdbx_description
1 polymer ?
#
loop_
_entity_poly.entity_id
_entity_poly.type
_entity_poly.pdbx_seq_one_letter_code
_entity_poly.pdbx_strand_id
1 'polypeptide(L)'
;MTYLQILRPVLLPLALTVSLLLASSAHGHDGPDPLIHWDFKPQQLQGSKLKARLGMDIELSGPLRWSQDEFGHSLMLTPRTAGYAQPTGTDTTLPTRAITVSAWVSVDEPLDWGGIIGRIQDDGDQELGWMLGFDRRAFTLTVSTSGANDGNGRHSVLKGTTAWVPGRFHHVVAVFDGQSARLYVDGKEEAFSAEQYGEILYPAAQQISIGSFRDGNEDHRMTGRLRDIRIFDLAAKPEWVRQEFEHGVKVAALAARPVVSDSGFAVEPYLQFGTQTSMTIMWRTTQPGSTLVRYGATAACEQELAVDGQHEIHEVLLQNLEPETQYFYTVETTLADGSIVESPTYTFTTTVRDQTPFAFAVFGDTQKNPKVSGQLATMAWAQRPSFLVHVGDLVDKGTLANHWTEHFFPGMKPIAQRIPFYPVLGNHEENAQNYFDYMALPAPEYRYSFRYGNTQFFMID
;
A
#
# COMPACT_ATOMS: atom_id res chain seq x y z
N MET A 1 -4.94 100.16 -36.67
CA MET A 1 -5.98 99.22 -37.15
C MET A 1 -5.28 98.05 -37.82
N THR A 2 -5.45 96.78 -37.53
CA THR A 2 -6.02 96.03 -36.40
C THR A 2 -5.60 94.56 -36.66
N TYR A 3 -5.43 93.79 -35.59
CA TYR A 3 -5.40 92.31 -35.53
C TYR A 3 -4.17 91.52 -36.03
N LEU A 4 -3.33 91.21 -35.04
CA LEU A 4 -2.51 90.01 -34.90
C LEU A 4 -3.41 88.76 -34.87
N GLN A 5 -3.18 87.78 -35.75
CA GLN A 5 -3.73 86.43 -35.63
C GLN A 5 -2.60 85.43 -35.43
N ILE A 6 -2.65 84.77 -34.28
CA ILE A 6 -1.74 83.74 -33.81
C ILE A 6 -2.15 82.40 -34.44
N LEU A 7 -1.26 81.82 -35.25
CA LEU A 7 -1.37 80.44 -35.73
C LEU A 7 -1.07 79.47 -34.58
N ARG A 8 -2.06 78.66 -34.19
CA ARG A 8 -1.88 77.49 -33.31
C ARG A 8 -1.57 76.26 -34.18
N PRO A 9 -0.59 75.41 -33.83
CA PRO A 9 -0.47 74.09 -34.42
C PRO A 9 -1.53 73.16 -33.81
N VAL A 10 -2.34 72.55 -34.66
CA VAL A 10 -3.23 71.44 -34.30
C VAL A 10 -2.39 70.16 -34.34
N LEU A 11 -2.05 69.64 -33.16
CA LEU A 11 -1.49 68.30 -32.99
C LEU A 11 -2.63 67.28 -33.12
N LEU A 12 -2.60 66.44 -34.16
CA LEU A 12 -3.36 65.18 -34.19
C LEU A 12 -2.74 64.22 -33.16
N PRO A 13 -3.54 63.58 -32.28
CA PRO A 13 -3.03 62.44 -31.52
C PRO A 13 -3.05 61.21 -32.43
N LEU A 14 -1.86 60.75 -32.82
CA LEU A 14 -1.68 59.42 -33.37
C LEU A 14 -1.91 58.42 -32.24
N ALA A 15 -3.10 57.82 -32.17
CA ALA A 15 -3.39 56.76 -31.22
C ALA A 15 -2.61 55.50 -31.62
N LEU A 16 -1.42 55.35 -31.05
CA LEU A 16 -0.64 54.12 -31.12
C LEU A 16 -1.31 53.09 -30.20
N THR A 17 -2.16 52.22 -30.75
CA THR A 17 -2.63 51.03 -30.05
C THR A 17 -1.46 50.07 -29.88
N VAL A 18 -0.72 50.23 -28.79
CA VAL A 18 0.18 49.20 -28.27
C VAL A 18 -0.72 48.14 -27.66
N SER A 19 -1.01 47.09 -28.43
CA SER A 19 -1.53 45.84 -27.86
C SER A 19 -0.43 45.24 -26.98
N LEU A 20 -0.44 45.60 -25.69
CA LEU A 20 0.29 44.85 -24.68
C LEU A 20 -0.34 43.46 -24.62
N LEU A 21 0.27 42.51 -25.32
CA LEU A 21 0.21 41.10 -24.95
C LEU A 21 0.89 40.99 -23.58
N LEU A 22 0.11 41.16 -22.50
CA LEU A 22 0.50 40.71 -21.17
C LEU A 22 0.59 39.18 -21.26
N ALA A 23 1.76 38.67 -21.62
CA ALA A 23 2.13 37.31 -21.29
C ALA A 23 2.13 37.23 -19.76
N SER A 24 1.06 36.68 -19.19
CA SER A 24 1.01 36.32 -17.78
C SER A 24 1.99 35.17 -17.55
N SER A 25 3.23 35.54 -17.24
CA SER A 25 4.18 34.66 -16.58
C SER A 25 3.59 34.34 -15.20
N ALA A 26 3.31 33.06 -14.94
CA ALA A 26 2.93 32.60 -13.61
C ALA A 26 4.04 33.01 -12.64
N HIS A 27 3.71 33.82 -11.64
CA HIS A 27 4.68 34.23 -10.64
C HIS A 27 4.84 33.10 -9.64
N GLY A 28 6.06 32.62 -9.43
CA GLY A 28 6.33 31.63 -8.39
C GLY A 28 5.99 32.19 -7.01
N HIS A 29 5.43 31.38 -6.11
CA HIS A 29 4.96 31.84 -4.79
C HIS A 29 6.01 31.67 -3.67
N ASP A 30 5.89 32.52 -2.64
CA ASP A 30 6.76 32.52 -1.44
C ASP A 30 6.06 31.96 -0.18
N GLY A 31 4.87 31.37 -0.31
CA GLY A 31 4.14 30.67 0.78
C GLY A 31 2.74 31.20 1.12
N PRO A 32 1.81 31.30 0.15
CA PRO A 32 0.40 31.57 0.42
C PRO A 32 -0.30 30.36 1.05
N ASP A 33 -1.52 30.54 1.55
CA ASP A 33 -2.35 29.41 1.97
C ASP A 33 -2.66 28.49 0.77
N PRO A 34 -2.67 27.16 0.94
CA PRO A 34 -3.04 26.25 -0.13
C PRO A 34 -4.52 26.35 -0.49
N LEU A 35 -4.84 26.09 -1.76
CA LEU A 35 -6.22 25.94 -2.23
C LEU A 35 -6.91 24.75 -1.56
N ILE A 36 -6.17 23.64 -1.39
CA ILE A 36 -6.65 22.41 -0.74
C ILE A 36 -5.60 21.94 0.24
N HIS A 37 -6.02 21.57 1.46
CA HIS A 37 -5.15 20.97 2.48
C HIS A 37 -5.85 19.84 3.21
N TRP A 38 -5.31 18.63 3.04
CA TRP A 38 -5.64 17.47 3.85
C TRP A 38 -4.52 17.20 4.84
N ASP A 39 -4.88 17.26 6.11
CA ASP A 39 -4.07 16.81 7.24
C ASP A 39 -4.67 15.47 7.67
N PHE A 40 -3.89 14.39 7.61
CA PHE A 40 -4.42 13.04 7.81
C PHE A 40 -4.42 12.69 9.29
N LYS A 41 -5.45 13.18 10.00
CA LYS A 41 -5.68 12.91 11.43
C LYS A 41 -7.02 12.23 11.69
N PRO A 42 -7.08 11.27 12.64
CA PRO A 42 -8.32 10.57 12.96
C PRO A 42 -9.45 11.49 13.43
N GLN A 43 -9.12 12.62 14.07
CA GLN A 43 -10.10 13.58 14.56
C GLN A 43 -10.87 14.31 13.45
N GLN A 44 -10.35 14.30 12.22
CA GLN A 44 -11.01 14.91 11.06
C GLN A 44 -12.00 13.95 10.37
N LEU A 45 -12.03 12.67 10.77
CA LEU A 45 -12.90 11.69 10.17
C LEU A 45 -14.32 11.75 10.78
N GLN A 46 -15.33 11.95 9.94
CA GLN A 46 -16.75 11.93 10.28
C GLN A 46 -17.46 10.87 9.44
N GLY A 47 -17.64 9.68 10.01
CA GLY A 47 -18.08 8.51 9.24
C GLY A 47 -17.00 8.10 8.23
N SER A 48 -17.33 8.10 6.94
CA SER A 48 -16.40 7.88 5.84
C SER A 48 -15.76 9.16 5.30
N LYS A 49 -16.18 10.34 5.75
CA LYS A 49 -15.67 11.62 5.24
C LYS A 49 -14.54 12.18 6.08
N LEU A 50 -13.36 12.35 5.50
CA LEU A 50 -12.25 13.08 6.11
C LEU A 50 -12.41 14.57 5.80
N LYS A 51 -12.63 15.37 6.85
CA LYS A 51 -12.76 16.83 6.75
C LYS A 51 -11.45 17.49 6.37
N ALA A 52 -11.46 18.21 5.25
CA ALA A 52 -10.31 19.00 4.84
C ALA A 52 -10.08 20.17 5.79
N ARG A 53 -8.82 20.58 5.92
CA ARG A 53 -8.47 21.83 6.60
C ARG A 53 -8.82 23.03 5.73
N LEU A 54 -8.58 22.91 4.42
CA LEU A 54 -8.96 23.88 3.39
C LEU A 54 -9.43 23.12 2.14
N GLY A 55 -10.40 23.68 1.43
CA GLY A 55 -10.92 23.09 0.19
C GLY A 55 -11.98 22.01 0.42
N MET A 56 -11.85 20.89 -0.31
CA MET A 56 -12.88 19.84 -0.39
C MET A 56 -12.57 18.61 0.48
N ASP A 57 -13.58 17.98 1.05
CA ASP A 57 -13.45 16.74 1.85
C ASP A 57 -13.05 15.52 1.01
N ILE A 58 -12.48 14.50 1.66
CA ILE A 58 -12.22 13.18 1.05
C ILE A 58 -13.27 12.17 1.52
N GLU A 59 -13.85 11.43 0.60
CA GLU A 59 -14.60 10.20 0.86
C GLU A 59 -13.62 9.02 0.94
N LEU A 60 -13.49 8.42 2.13
CA LEU A 60 -12.64 7.27 2.41
C LEU A 60 -13.47 5.99 2.50
N SER A 61 -12.92 4.88 2.01
CA SER A 61 -13.56 3.56 2.11
C SER A 61 -12.53 2.45 2.37
N GLY A 62 -13.05 1.30 2.82
CA GLY A 62 -12.25 0.17 3.27
C GLY A 62 -11.87 0.27 4.75
N PRO A 63 -11.02 -0.65 5.25
CA PRO A 63 -10.48 -0.56 6.60
C PRO A 63 -9.64 0.71 6.75
N LEU A 64 -10.07 1.62 7.62
CA LEU A 64 -9.36 2.88 7.89
C LEU A 64 -8.50 2.73 9.13
N ARG A 65 -7.21 3.02 8.99
CA ARG A 65 -6.22 2.87 10.06
C ARG A 65 -5.29 4.06 10.13
N TRP A 66 -4.78 4.28 11.32
CA TRP A 66 -3.95 5.43 11.64
C TRP A 66 -2.67 4.92 12.29
N SER A 67 -1.54 5.46 11.84
CA SER A 67 -0.29 5.36 12.56
C SER A 67 -0.05 6.66 13.31
N GLN A 68 0.62 6.58 14.46
CA GLN A 68 1.00 7.73 15.26
C GLN A 68 2.51 7.69 15.55
N ASP A 69 3.15 8.85 15.49
CA ASP A 69 4.49 9.09 15.99
C ASP A 69 4.58 10.43 16.72
N GLU A 70 5.80 10.81 17.10
CA GLU A 70 6.08 12.04 17.83
C GLU A 70 5.69 13.33 17.08
N PHE A 71 5.45 13.29 15.76
CA PHE A 71 5.06 14.46 14.96
C PHE A 71 3.59 14.44 14.54
N GLY A 72 2.83 13.40 14.89
CA GLY A 72 1.39 13.36 14.64
C GLY A 72 0.90 12.02 14.10
N HIS A 73 -0.16 12.10 13.28
CA HIS A 73 -0.82 10.92 12.73
C HIS A 73 -0.55 10.79 11.23
N SER A 74 -0.77 9.60 10.69
CA SER A 74 -0.82 9.36 9.25
C SER A 74 -1.84 8.29 8.94
N LEU A 75 -2.60 8.48 7.86
CA LEU A 75 -3.50 7.47 7.32
C LEU A 75 -2.66 6.33 6.76
N MET A 76 -2.90 5.10 7.22
CA MET A 76 -2.30 3.90 6.65
C MET A 76 -3.13 3.46 5.44
N LEU A 77 -2.45 3.23 4.33
CA LEU A 77 -3.02 2.78 3.08
C LEU A 77 -2.65 1.33 2.83
N THR A 78 -3.63 0.58 2.36
CA THR A 78 -3.50 -0.80 1.88
C THR A 78 -4.24 -0.90 0.54
N PRO A 79 -4.09 -2.00 -0.22
CA PRO A 79 -4.88 -2.20 -1.44
C PRO A 79 -6.40 -2.26 -1.20
N ARG A 80 -6.85 -2.35 0.05
CA ARG A 80 -8.26 -2.30 0.43
C ARG A 80 -8.76 -0.91 0.81
N THR A 81 -7.86 0.05 1.00
CA THR A 81 -8.19 1.43 1.33
C THR A 81 -8.33 2.23 0.04
N ALA A 82 -9.35 3.08 -0.04
CA ALA A 82 -9.49 4.02 -1.16
C ALA A 82 -9.95 5.38 -0.65
N GLY A 83 -9.45 6.44 -1.28
CA GLY A 83 -9.82 7.81 -0.98
C GLY A 83 -10.11 8.61 -2.24
N TYR A 84 -11.22 9.36 -2.24
CA TYR A 84 -11.63 10.16 -3.38
C TYR A 84 -12.12 11.54 -2.97
N ALA A 85 -11.78 12.56 -3.75
CA ALA A 85 -12.32 13.90 -3.60
C ALA A 85 -12.95 14.38 -4.90
N GLN A 86 -14.13 14.99 -4.79
CA GLN A 86 -14.92 15.48 -5.92
C GLN A 86 -14.92 17.01 -5.93
N PRO A 87 -14.46 17.66 -7.01
CA PRO A 87 -14.66 19.09 -7.19
C PRO A 87 -16.17 19.39 -7.32
N THR A 88 -16.77 20.11 -6.36
CA THR A 88 -18.20 20.50 -6.42
C THR A 88 -18.38 22.01 -6.36
N GLY A 89 -19.19 22.58 -7.26
CA GLY A 89 -19.70 23.96 -7.17
C GLY A 89 -18.69 25.07 -7.50
N THR A 90 -19.09 26.33 -7.26
CA THR A 90 -18.39 27.55 -7.69
C THR A 90 -17.12 27.91 -6.91
N ASP A 91 -16.82 27.23 -5.80
CA ASP A 91 -15.73 27.60 -4.85
C ASP A 91 -14.52 26.64 -4.84
N THR A 92 -14.44 25.61 -5.71
CA THR A 92 -13.24 24.75 -5.83
C THR A 92 -12.97 24.29 -7.27
N THR A 93 -12.84 25.24 -8.20
CA THR A 93 -12.22 24.96 -9.50
C THR A 93 -10.76 24.60 -9.33
N LEU A 94 -10.35 23.44 -9.85
CA LEU A 94 -8.94 23.04 -9.87
C LEU A 94 -8.10 24.02 -10.70
N PRO A 95 -6.83 24.26 -10.33
CA PRO A 95 -5.96 25.17 -11.07
C PRO A 95 -5.73 24.66 -12.50
N THR A 96 -5.85 25.53 -13.49
CA THR A 96 -5.70 25.14 -14.91
C THR A 96 -4.35 25.51 -15.51
N ARG A 97 -3.65 26.52 -14.99
CA ARG A 97 -2.41 27.03 -15.61
C ARG A 97 -1.17 26.82 -14.75
N ALA A 98 -1.25 27.08 -13.45
CA ALA A 98 -0.16 26.82 -12.52
C ALA A 98 -0.68 25.99 -11.35
N ILE A 99 0.10 25.00 -10.91
CA ILE A 99 -0.24 24.13 -9.78
C ILE A 99 1.03 23.69 -9.06
N THR A 100 0.94 23.64 -7.72
CA THR A 100 1.89 22.91 -6.89
C THR A 100 1.14 21.87 -6.09
N VAL A 101 1.67 20.64 -6.06
CA VAL A 101 1.14 19.54 -5.26
C VAL A 101 2.26 19.04 -4.36
N SER A 102 2.05 19.08 -3.05
CA SER A 102 3.02 18.67 -2.03
C SER A 102 2.43 17.55 -1.19
N ALA A 103 3.21 16.49 -0.95
CA ALA A 103 2.80 15.36 -0.13
C ALA A 103 3.91 14.89 0.81
N TRP A 104 3.54 14.53 2.03
CA TRP A 104 4.36 13.72 2.94
C TRP A 104 3.86 12.27 2.91
N VAL A 105 4.68 11.38 2.37
CA VAL A 105 4.28 10.00 2.02
C VAL A 105 5.37 8.99 2.41
N SER A 106 4.96 7.79 2.85
CA SER A 106 5.82 6.60 2.82
C SER A 106 5.26 5.57 1.86
N VAL A 107 6.12 4.95 1.06
CA VAL A 107 5.80 3.83 0.17
C VAL A 107 6.38 2.57 0.78
N ASP A 108 5.62 1.48 0.77
CA ASP A 108 6.05 0.22 1.37
C ASP A 108 6.20 -0.90 0.34
N GLU A 109 5.37 -0.89 -0.70
CA GLU A 109 5.35 -1.91 -1.75
C GLU A 109 5.60 -1.29 -3.14
N PRO A 110 6.37 -1.97 -4.01
CA PRO A 110 6.62 -1.49 -5.36
C PRO A 110 5.41 -1.68 -6.26
N LEU A 111 5.08 -0.64 -7.04
CA LEU A 111 4.09 -0.69 -8.12
C LEU A 111 4.73 -0.22 -9.42
N ASP A 112 4.30 -0.76 -10.56
CA ASP A 112 4.68 -0.18 -11.85
C ASP A 112 4.04 1.20 -12.05
N TRP A 113 2.84 1.40 -11.49
CA TRP A 113 2.04 2.63 -11.58
C TRP A 113 1.42 2.97 -10.21
N GLY A 114 2.22 3.54 -9.30
CA GLY A 114 1.75 3.97 -7.98
C GLY A 114 1.23 5.40 -7.98
N GLY A 115 0.05 5.65 -7.40
CA GLY A 115 -0.50 7.00 -7.24
C GLY A 115 -0.52 7.46 -5.79
N ILE A 116 -0.06 8.69 -5.54
CA ILE A 116 -0.14 9.38 -4.24
C ILE A 116 -1.39 10.27 -4.23
N ILE A 117 -1.51 11.12 -5.24
CA ILE A 117 -2.62 12.05 -5.43
C ILE A 117 -2.68 12.47 -6.90
N GLY A 118 -3.87 12.44 -7.50
CA GLY A 118 -4.03 12.91 -8.87
C GLY A 118 -5.46 12.89 -9.37
N ARG A 119 -5.68 13.52 -10.50
CA ARG A 119 -6.91 13.44 -11.29
C ARG A 119 -6.48 13.16 -12.71
N ILE A 120 -6.45 11.88 -13.07
CA ILE A 120 -5.81 11.38 -14.29
C ILE A 120 -6.78 10.49 -15.07
N GLN A 121 -6.56 10.39 -16.38
CA GLN A 121 -7.16 9.38 -17.23
C GLN A 121 -6.09 8.87 -18.19
N ASP A 122 -5.93 7.55 -18.28
CA ASP A 122 -4.99 6.86 -19.17
C ASP A 122 -5.69 5.66 -19.85
N ASP A 123 -6.84 5.96 -20.49
CA ASP A 123 -7.71 4.95 -21.08
C ASP A 123 -7.47 4.85 -22.59
N GLY A 124 -6.55 3.97 -23.00
CA GLY A 124 -6.19 3.77 -24.41
C GLY A 124 -5.42 4.97 -24.95
N ASP A 125 -5.99 5.68 -25.93
CA ASP A 125 -5.34 6.88 -26.48
C ASP A 125 -5.71 8.16 -25.67
N GLN A 126 -6.54 8.09 -24.63
CA GLN A 126 -6.94 9.27 -23.85
C GLN A 126 -6.03 9.50 -22.64
N GLU A 127 -5.07 10.41 -22.79
CA GLU A 127 -4.07 10.76 -21.77
C GLU A 127 -4.32 12.16 -21.19
N LEU A 128 -5.13 12.27 -20.14
CA LEU A 128 -5.57 13.53 -19.55
C LEU A 128 -5.16 13.66 -18.08
N GLY A 129 -5.04 14.89 -17.61
CA GLY A 129 -4.93 15.24 -16.20
C GLY A 129 -3.51 15.23 -15.67
N TRP A 130 -3.37 14.94 -14.37
CA TRP A 130 -2.07 14.87 -13.69
C TRP A 130 -2.09 13.88 -12.53
N MET A 131 -0.91 13.38 -12.17
CA MET A 131 -0.68 12.46 -11.05
C MET A 131 0.69 12.72 -10.42
N LEU A 132 0.72 12.94 -9.10
CA LEU A 132 1.92 12.74 -8.30
C LEU A 132 1.94 11.28 -7.84
N GLY A 133 2.99 10.55 -8.19
CA GLY A 133 3.04 9.11 -8.05
C GLY A 133 4.42 8.55 -7.75
N PHE A 134 4.57 7.25 -7.96
CA PHE A 134 5.82 6.52 -7.85
C PHE A 134 5.78 5.27 -8.73
N ASP A 135 6.95 4.74 -9.06
CA ASP A 135 7.12 3.41 -9.64
C ASP A 135 7.89 2.50 -8.69
N ARG A 136 8.36 1.34 -9.17
CA ARG A 136 9.08 0.34 -8.36
C ARG A 136 10.35 0.89 -7.69
N ARG A 137 10.82 2.08 -8.06
CA ARG A 137 12.05 2.67 -7.54
C ARG A 137 11.89 4.12 -7.08
N ALA A 138 11.27 4.99 -7.86
CA ALA A 138 11.35 6.44 -7.64
C ALA A 138 9.98 7.12 -7.74
N PHE A 139 9.90 8.36 -7.26
CA PHE A 139 8.70 9.19 -7.39
C PHE A 139 8.55 9.73 -8.82
N THR A 140 7.31 9.99 -9.23
CA THR A 140 6.96 10.43 -10.58
C THR A 140 5.97 11.59 -10.57
N LEU A 141 5.98 12.38 -11.64
CA LEU A 141 4.94 13.34 -11.98
C LEU A 141 4.48 13.07 -13.41
N THR A 142 3.18 12.76 -13.57
CA THR A 142 2.53 12.69 -14.88
C THR A 142 1.67 13.93 -15.08
N VAL A 143 1.70 14.55 -16.26
CA VAL A 143 0.87 15.71 -16.60
C VAL A 143 0.57 15.78 -18.10
N SER A 144 -0.66 16.17 -18.46
CA SER A 144 -1.12 16.44 -19.83
C SER A 144 -1.72 17.84 -19.95
N THR A 145 -1.36 18.53 -21.04
CA THR A 145 -1.64 19.95 -21.24
C THR A 145 -2.05 20.25 -22.67
N SER A 146 -2.74 21.38 -22.87
CA SER A 146 -3.28 21.79 -24.16
C SER A 146 -2.20 22.11 -25.19
N GLY A 147 -1.01 22.54 -24.78
CA GLY A 147 0.10 22.84 -25.69
C GLY A 147 0.78 21.60 -26.26
N ALA A 148 0.81 20.51 -25.51
CA ALA A 148 1.40 19.23 -25.92
C ALA A 148 0.38 18.25 -26.54
N ASN A 149 -0.90 18.60 -26.52
CA ASN A 149 -2.01 17.77 -26.98
C ASN A 149 -1.88 17.38 -28.46
N ASP A 150 -1.98 16.08 -28.75
CA ASP A 150 -1.95 15.48 -30.08
C ASP A 150 -3.34 15.07 -30.61
N GLY A 151 -4.40 15.40 -29.87
CA GLY A 151 -5.80 15.27 -30.29
C GLY A 151 -6.72 14.92 -29.14
N ASN A 152 -6.28 14.00 -28.28
CA ASN A 152 -7.02 13.41 -27.17
C ASN A 152 -6.25 13.44 -25.84
N GLY A 153 -5.23 14.28 -25.76
CA GLY A 153 -4.35 14.43 -24.61
C GLY A 153 -3.07 13.63 -24.78
N ARG A 154 -1.97 14.13 -24.22
CA ARG A 154 -0.69 13.44 -24.20
C ARG A 154 0.00 13.61 -22.85
N HIS A 155 0.31 12.53 -22.15
CA HIS A 155 1.06 12.57 -20.91
C HIS A 155 2.56 12.76 -21.18
N SER A 156 3.20 13.54 -20.31
CA SER A 156 4.64 13.44 -20.08
C SER A 156 4.86 12.95 -18.66
N VAL A 157 5.77 11.99 -18.48
CA VAL A 157 6.15 11.43 -17.18
C VAL A 157 7.54 11.91 -16.80
N LEU A 158 7.64 12.68 -15.73
CA LEU A 158 8.89 13.04 -15.08
C LEU A 158 9.18 12.00 -13.99
N LYS A 159 10.42 11.52 -13.93
CA LYS A 159 10.85 10.51 -12.95
C LYS A 159 12.02 11.02 -12.14
N GLY A 160 11.90 10.90 -10.82
CA GLY A 160 12.95 11.25 -9.88
C GLY A 160 14.14 10.28 -9.92
N THR A 161 15.16 10.58 -9.12
CA THR A 161 16.38 9.78 -9.02
C THR A 161 16.56 9.16 -7.63
N THR A 162 15.99 9.76 -6.59
CA THR A 162 16.00 9.20 -5.25
C THR A 162 15.13 7.96 -5.22
N ALA A 163 15.72 6.83 -4.78
CA ALA A 163 14.98 5.62 -4.54
C ALA A 163 14.20 5.75 -3.23
N TRP A 164 12.89 5.51 -3.25
CA TRP A 164 12.13 5.41 -2.01
C TRP A 164 12.57 4.14 -1.25
N VAL A 165 12.46 4.19 0.08
CA VAL A 165 12.79 3.08 0.97
C VAL A 165 11.51 2.64 1.67
N PRO A 166 11.16 1.33 1.68
CA PRO A 166 9.97 0.83 2.37
C PRO A 166 9.81 1.42 3.77
N GLY A 167 8.65 2.01 4.07
CA GLY A 167 8.36 2.57 5.39
C GLY A 167 9.06 3.90 5.71
N ARG A 168 9.87 4.47 4.82
CA ARG A 168 10.51 5.78 5.04
C ARG A 168 9.61 6.90 4.50
N PHE A 169 9.43 7.96 5.29
CA PHE A 169 8.75 9.16 4.81
C PHE A 169 9.66 9.97 3.89
N HIS A 170 9.08 10.43 2.78
CA HIS A 170 9.64 11.39 1.86
C HIS A 170 8.70 12.58 1.71
N HIS A 171 9.27 13.76 1.47
CA HIS A 171 8.53 14.93 1.01
C HIS A 171 8.63 15.00 -0.49
N VAL A 172 7.49 14.90 -1.19
CA VAL A 172 7.46 14.88 -2.65
C VAL A 172 6.63 16.03 -3.15
N VAL A 173 7.18 16.83 -4.05
CA VAL A 173 6.52 18.03 -4.59
C VAL A 173 6.56 18.04 -6.11
N ALA A 174 5.40 18.16 -6.73
CA ALA A 174 5.22 18.40 -8.16
C ALA A 174 4.84 19.86 -8.39
N VAL A 175 5.48 20.50 -9.38
CA VAL A 175 5.20 21.89 -9.76
C VAL A 175 5.00 21.96 -11.27
N PHE A 176 3.93 22.61 -11.72
CA PHE A 176 3.73 23.01 -13.11
C PHE A 176 3.40 24.50 -13.16
N ASP A 177 4.09 25.27 -14.01
CA ASP A 177 3.98 26.73 -14.07
C ASP A 177 3.24 27.25 -15.32
N GLY A 178 2.71 26.35 -16.14
CA GLY A 178 2.08 26.66 -17.42
C GLY A 178 3.05 26.62 -18.62
N GLN A 179 4.35 26.42 -18.37
CA GLN A 179 5.39 26.30 -19.39
C GLN A 179 6.29 25.08 -19.18
N SER A 180 6.41 24.59 -17.94
CA SER A 180 7.28 23.50 -17.58
C SER A 180 6.83 22.80 -16.29
N ALA A 181 7.23 21.54 -16.16
CA ALA A 181 6.98 20.69 -15.00
C ALA A 181 8.29 20.40 -14.25
N ARG A 182 8.20 20.28 -12.92
CA ARG A 182 9.31 19.95 -12.01
C ARG A 182 8.85 18.95 -10.96
N LEU A 183 9.75 18.05 -10.59
CA LEU A 183 9.57 17.12 -9.48
C LEU A 183 10.71 17.32 -8.47
N TYR A 184 10.34 17.42 -7.20
CA TYR A 184 11.26 17.53 -6.08
C TYR A 184 11.03 16.39 -5.10
N VAL A 185 12.11 15.89 -4.52
CA VAL A 185 12.09 14.89 -3.44
C VAL A 185 13.01 15.40 -2.33
N ASP A 186 12.50 15.42 -1.10
CA ASP A 186 13.23 15.83 0.10
C ASP A 186 13.90 17.22 -0.07
N GLY A 187 13.15 18.17 -0.63
CA GLY A 187 13.59 19.55 -0.84
C GLY A 187 14.53 19.77 -2.04
N LYS A 188 14.90 18.72 -2.77
CA LYS A 188 15.84 18.78 -3.92
C LYS A 188 15.09 18.57 -5.24
N GLU A 189 15.39 19.39 -6.26
CA GLU A 189 14.91 19.16 -7.62
C GLU A 189 15.52 17.86 -8.18
N GLU A 190 14.66 16.96 -8.64
CA GLU A 190 15.06 15.67 -9.19
C GLU A 190 14.81 15.54 -10.69
N ALA A 191 13.78 16.23 -11.20
CA ALA A 191 13.45 16.22 -12.61
C ALA A 191 12.83 17.54 -13.07
N PHE A 192 13.06 17.86 -14.33
CA PHE A 192 12.53 19.02 -15.05
C PHE A 192 12.16 18.62 -16.48
N SER A 193 11.04 19.13 -16.98
CA SER A 193 10.65 19.01 -18.40
C SER A 193 9.88 20.23 -18.86
N ALA A 194 10.17 20.68 -20.08
CA ALA A 194 9.43 21.76 -20.76
C ALA A 194 8.53 21.21 -21.89
N GLU A 195 8.29 19.90 -21.94
CA GLU A 195 7.46 19.27 -22.98
C GLU A 195 5.99 19.68 -22.90
N GLN A 196 5.50 19.91 -21.69
CA GLN A 196 4.12 20.27 -21.39
C GLN A 196 4.03 21.77 -21.15
N TYR A 197 3.07 22.45 -21.77
CA TYR A 197 2.85 23.89 -21.66
C TYR A 197 1.40 24.24 -21.99
N GLY A 198 0.92 25.41 -21.55
CA GLY A 198 -0.48 25.81 -21.69
C GLY A 198 -1.31 25.42 -20.47
N GLU A 199 -2.55 25.00 -20.71
CA GLU A 199 -3.51 24.65 -19.65
C GLU A 199 -3.55 23.14 -19.42
N ILE A 200 -3.71 22.72 -18.17
CA ILE A 200 -3.90 21.32 -17.79
C ILE A 200 -5.21 20.80 -18.39
N LEU A 201 -5.15 19.67 -19.07
CA LEU A 201 -6.31 19.02 -19.66
C LEU A 201 -6.96 18.07 -18.66
N TYR A 202 -8.00 18.51 -17.96
CA TYR A 202 -8.68 17.67 -16.96
C TYR A 202 -9.64 16.66 -17.59
N PRO A 203 -9.67 15.40 -17.10
CA PRO A 203 -10.72 14.44 -17.47
C PRO A 203 -12.08 14.88 -16.90
N ALA A 204 -13.15 14.67 -17.67
CA ALA A 204 -14.49 15.12 -17.29
C ALA A 204 -15.10 14.27 -16.15
N ALA A 205 -14.87 12.96 -16.17
CA ALA A 205 -15.55 12.00 -15.28
C ALA A 205 -14.73 11.62 -14.04
N GLN A 206 -13.40 11.76 -14.08
CA GLN A 206 -12.54 11.26 -13.02
C GLN A 206 -12.57 12.16 -11.78
N GLN A 207 -12.51 11.53 -10.61
CA GLN A 207 -12.36 12.19 -9.33
C GLN A 207 -10.88 12.43 -9.04
N ILE A 208 -10.57 13.20 -8.01
CA ILE A 208 -9.21 13.19 -7.45
C ILE A 208 -9.06 11.90 -6.65
N SER A 209 -8.14 11.03 -7.03
CA SER A 209 -7.78 9.83 -6.27
C SER A 209 -6.68 10.15 -5.26
N ILE A 210 -6.81 9.61 -4.05
CA ILE A 210 -5.85 9.70 -2.95
C ILE A 210 -5.34 8.28 -2.68
N GLY A 211 -4.03 8.07 -2.76
CA GLY A 211 -3.42 6.78 -2.49
C GLY A 211 -3.66 5.72 -3.58
N SER A 212 -4.03 6.14 -4.79
CA SER A 212 -4.07 5.24 -5.94
C SER A 212 -3.87 5.97 -7.26
N PHE A 213 -3.27 5.26 -8.23
CA PHE A 213 -3.37 5.63 -9.63
C PHE A 213 -4.66 5.00 -10.16
N ARG A 214 -5.66 5.83 -10.43
CA ARG A 214 -6.99 5.36 -10.81
C ARG A 214 -7.56 6.19 -11.95
N ASP A 215 -8.08 5.49 -12.94
CA ASP A 215 -8.83 6.06 -14.05
C ASP A 215 -10.11 5.23 -14.35
N GLY A 216 -10.51 5.13 -15.62
CA GLY A 216 -11.75 4.49 -16.04
C GLY A 216 -11.71 2.97 -15.94
N ASN A 217 -10.52 2.35 -16.03
CA ASN A 217 -10.37 0.90 -16.08
C ASN A 217 -9.28 0.35 -15.12
N GLU A 218 -8.45 1.20 -14.53
CA GLU A 218 -7.37 0.84 -13.60
C GLU A 218 -7.57 1.45 -12.19
N ASP A 219 -7.03 0.76 -11.18
CA ASP A 219 -6.98 1.24 -9.78
C ASP A 219 -5.79 0.60 -9.05
N HIS A 220 -4.60 1.16 -9.27
CA HIS A 220 -3.36 0.73 -8.63
C HIS A 220 -3.18 1.44 -7.28
N ARG A 221 -3.61 0.76 -6.22
CA ARG A 221 -3.62 1.28 -4.86
C ARG A 221 -2.29 1.04 -4.17
N MET A 222 -1.77 2.08 -3.50
CA MET A 222 -0.51 1.98 -2.77
C MET A 222 -0.68 1.27 -1.41
N THR A 223 0.40 0.63 -0.96
CA THR A 223 0.63 0.27 0.44
C THR A 223 1.64 1.26 1.02
N GLY A 224 1.28 1.91 2.13
CA GLY A 224 2.07 3.04 2.62
C GLY A 224 1.34 3.90 3.64
N ARG A 225 1.85 5.12 3.84
CA ARG A 225 1.21 6.11 4.73
C ARG A 225 1.16 7.49 4.08
N LEU A 226 0.06 8.21 4.33
CA LEU A 226 -0.09 9.62 3.98
C LEU A 226 -0.23 10.46 5.25
N ARG A 227 0.54 11.54 5.33
CA ARG A 227 0.50 12.46 6.47
C ARG A 227 -0.17 13.79 6.13
N ASP A 228 0.21 14.37 5.01
CA ASP A 228 -0.17 15.71 4.61
C ASP A 228 -0.19 15.77 3.08
N ILE A 229 -1.23 16.38 2.51
CA ILE A 229 -1.30 16.73 1.09
C ILE A 229 -1.78 18.18 0.98
N ARG A 230 -1.09 18.98 0.16
CA ARG A 230 -1.45 20.36 -0.14
C ARG A 230 -1.44 20.60 -1.64
N ILE A 231 -2.44 21.34 -2.13
CA ILE A 231 -2.54 21.79 -3.53
C ILE A 231 -2.64 23.31 -3.55
N PHE A 232 -1.83 23.93 -4.39
CA PHE A 232 -1.79 25.39 -4.61
C PHE A 232 -2.14 25.69 -6.05
N ASP A 233 -2.74 26.85 -6.31
CA ASP A 233 -3.04 27.40 -7.64
C ASP A 233 -1.89 28.23 -8.24
N LEU A 234 -0.70 28.09 -7.65
CA LEU A 234 0.52 28.80 -8.00
C LEU A 234 1.68 27.80 -8.10
N ALA A 235 2.68 28.14 -8.92
CA ALA A 235 3.92 27.38 -9.00
C ALA A 235 4.85 27.74 -7.82
N ALA A 236 5.38 26.75 -7.11
CA ALA A 236 6.34 27.00 -6.04
C ALA A 236 7.72 27.37 -6.59
N LYS A 237 8.42 28.28 -5.90
CA LYS A 237 9.85 28.50 -6.14
C LYS A 237 10.69 27.39 -5.48
N PRO A 238 11.87 27.05 -6.01
CA PRO A 238 12.77 26.07 -5.40
C PRO A 238 13.08 26.36 -3.93
N GLU A 239 13.23 27.65 -3.56
CA GLU A 239 13.51 28.06 -2.19
C GLU A 239 12.37 27.70 -1.23
N TRP A 240 11.11 27.84 -1.66
CA TRP A 240 9.96 27.47 -0.87
C TRP A 240 9.91 25.95 -0.64
N VAL A 241 10.15 25.16 -1.69
CA VAL A 241 10.16 23.69 -1.59
C VAL A 241 11.21 23.21 -0.60
N ARG A 242 12.42 23.80 -0.65
CA ARG A 242 13.49 23.50 0.31
C ARG A 242 13.09 23.86 1.75
N GLN A 243 12.48 25.04 1.97
CA GLN A 243 12.06 25.48 3.30
C GLN A 243 10.95 24.59 3.87
N GLU A 244 9.97 24.17 3.06
CA GLU A 244 8.92 23.24 3.50
C GLU A 244 9.50 21.90 3.92
N PHE A 245 10.48 21.36 3.18
CA PHE A 245 11.19 20.16 3.59
C PHE A 245 11.96 20.37 4.90
N GLU A 246 12.69 21.48 5.04
CA GLU A 246 13.45 21.81 6.25
C GLU A 246 12.55 21.89 7.49
N HIS A 247 11.34 22.43 7.36
CA HIS A 247 10.35 22.43 8.45
C HIS A 247 9.89 21.03 8.85
N GLY A 248 9.79 20.11 7.89
CA GLY A 248 9.36 18.72 8.11
C GLY A 248 10.50 17.70 8.20
N VAL A 249 11.78 18.12 8.20
CA VAL A 249 12.94 17.22 8.05
C VAL A 249 12.98 16.09 9.08
N LYS A 250 12.44 16.34 10.28
CA LYS A 250 12.37 15.33 11.34
C LYS A 250 11.41 14.18 11.00
N VAL A 251 10.38 14.42 10.20
CA VAL A 251 9.49 13.37 9.68
C VAL A 251 10.25 12.45 8.73
N ALA A 252 11.11 13.00 7.85
CA ALA A 252 11.97 12.22 6.97
C ALA A 252 13.07 11.43 7.71
N ALA A 253 13.40 11.85 8.93
CA ALA A 253 14.38 11.21 9.81
C ALA A 253 13.78 10.12 10.73
N LEU A 254 12.46 9.94 10.72
CA LEU A 254 11.81 8.83 11.44
C LEU A 254 12.35 7.48 10.95
N ALA A 255 12.44 6.53 11.86
CA ALA A 255 12.76 5.15 11.51
C ALA A 255 11.76 4.61 10.48
N ALA A 256 12.26 3.88 9.48
CA ALA A 256 11.43 3.25 8.49
C ALA A 256 10.49 2.21 9.14
N ARG A 257 9.19 2.33 8.87
CA ARG A 257 8.14 1.46 9.42
C ARG A 257 7.15 1.08 8.33
N PRO A 258 7.39 -0.02 7.58
CA PRO A 258 6.46 -0.45 6.54
C PRO A 258 5.13 -0.90 7.16
N VAL A 259 4.02 -0.61 6.48
CA VAL A 259 2.69 -1.15 6.74
C VAL A 259 2.72 -2.62 6.35
N VAL A 260 2.76 -3.49 7.36
CA VAL A 260 2.57 -4.93 7.20
C VAL A 260 1.14 -5.27 7.58
N SER A 261 0.61 -6.36 7.04
CA SER A 261 -0.81 -6.73 7.05
C SER A 261 -1.55 -6.43 8.38
N ASP A 262 -2.75 -5.89 8.19
CA ASP A 262 -3.79 -5.39 9.10
C ASP A 262 -4.11 -6.18 10.40
N SER A 263 -3.37 -7.18 10.79
CA SER A 263 -3.50 -7.86 12.09
C SER A 263 -2.30 -7.60 13.00
N GLY A 264 -1.20 -7.08 12.46
CA GLY A 264 0.11 -7.14 13.10
C GLY A 264 0.83 -8.48 12.86
N PHE A 265 0.21 -9.37 12.08
CA PHE A 265 0.85 -10.55 11.52
C PHE A 265 1.56 -10.20 10.19
N ALA A 266 2.83 -10.62 10.07
CA ALA A 266 3.53 -10.76 8.80
C ALA A 266 3.16 -12.08 8.09
N VAL A 267 2.83 -13.11 8.87
CA VAL A 267 2.20 -14.36 8.41
C VAL A 267 1.09 -14.70 9.38
N GLU A 268 -0.14 -14.73 8.88
CA GLU A 268 -1.34 -15.10 9.64
C GLU A 268 -1.23 -16.53 10.20
N PRO A 269 -1.94 -16.89 11.28
CA PRO A 269 -1.82 -18.22 11.88
C PRO A 269 -2.07 -19.35 10.90
N TYR A 270 -1.26 -20.41 10.97
CA TYR A 270 -1.40 -21.62 10.17
C TYR A 270 -1.07 -22.87 10.99
N LEU A 271 -1.58 -24.00 10.52
CA LEU A 271 -1.48 -25.29 11.20
C LEU A 271 -0.49 -26.22 10.50
N GLN A 272 0.31 -26.93 11.28
CA GLN A 272 1.24 -27.94 10.79
C GLN A 272 1.22 -29.20 11.67
N PHE A 273 1.61 -30.32 11.06
CA PHE A 273 1.93 -31.58 11.73
C PHE A 273 0.92 -32.05 12.80
N GLY A 274 -0.34 -32.24 12.41
CA GLY A 274 -1.40 -32.73 13.30
C GLY A 274 -1.32 -34.23 13.58
N THR A 275 -1.37 -34.63 14.85
CA THR A 275 -1.49 -36.05 15.24
C THR A 275 -2.85 -36.33 15.88
N GLN A 276 -3.05 -37.56 16.35
CA GLN A 276 -4.26 -37.90 17.11
C GLN A 276 -4.34 -37.12 18.42
N THR A 277 -3.22 -36.63 18.96
CA THR A 277 -3.19 -36.00 20.30
C THR A 277 -2.43 -34.68 20.32
N SER A 278 -2.07 -34.12 19.15
CA SER A 278 -1.33 -32.86 19.05
C SER A 278 -1.66 -32.07 17.78
N MET A 279 -1.38 -30.77 17.85
CA MET A 279 -1.44 -29.84 16.71
C MET A 279 -0.38 -28.76 16.90
N THR A 280 0.36 -28.43 15.84
CA THR A 280 1.29 -27.28 15.85
C THR A 280 0.62 -26.07 15.21
N ILE A 281 0.65 -24.94 15.92
CA ILE A 281 0.18 -23.64 15.44
C ILE A 281 1.39 -22.74 15.25
N MET A 282 1.48 -22.11 14.09
CA MET A 282 2.55 -21.18 13.75
C MET A 282 2.00 -19.84 13.23
N TRP A 283 2.73 -18.76 13.48
CA TRP A 283 2.47 -17.44 12.88
C TRP A 283 3.74 -16.59 12.91
N ARG A 284 3.76 -15.49 12.15
CA ARG A 284 4.84 -14.49 12.23
C ARG A 284 4.26 -13.11 12.49
N THR A 285 4.81 -12.38 13.44
CA THR A 285 4.47 -10.99 13.72
C THR A 285 5.46 -10.03 13.07
N THR A 286 5.13 -8.74 13.08
CA THR A 286 5.95 -7.69 12.45
C THR A 286 7.14 -7.25 13.27
N GLN A 287 7.14 -7.61 14.56
CA GLN A 287 8.16 -7.31 15.56
C GLN A 287 8.19 -8.46 16.55
N PRO A 288 9.32 -8.73 17.23
CA PRO A 288 9.36 -9.69 18.31
C PRO A 288 8.32 -9.40 19.40
N GLY A 289 7.67 -10.44 19.91
CA GLY A 289 6.69 -10.34 20.98
C GLY A 289 6.52 -11.62 21.77
N SER A 290 5.65 -11.58 22.79
CA SER A 290 5.27 -12.75 23.58
C SER A 290 4.41 -13.74 22.79
N THR A 291 4.36 -14.99 23.23
CA THR A 291 3.56 -16.04 22.57
C THR A 291 2.46 -16.53 23.51
N LEU A 292 1.20 -16.42 23.08
CA LEU A 292 0.06 -16.99 23.80
C LEU A 292 -0.91 -17.64 22.81
N VAL A 293 -1.34 -18.87 23.12
CA VAL A 293 -2.43 -19.57 22.43
C VAL A 293 -3.52 -19.89 23.43
N ARG A 294 -4.76 -19.56 23.08
CA ARG A 294 -5.95 -20.05 23.79
C ARG A 294 -6.63 -21.10 22.94
N TYR A 295 -7.08 -22.19 23.54
CA TYR A 295 -7.71 -23.30 22.83
C TYR A 295 -8.71 -24.07 23.69
N GLY A 296 -9.59 -24.86 23.06
CA GLY A 296 -10.53 -25.72 23.78
C GLY A 296 -11.53 -26.41 22.87
N ALA A 297 -12.33 -27.33 23.42
CA ALA A 297 -13.38 -28.04 22.66
C ALA A 297 -14.59 -27.14 22.33
N THR A 298 -14.66 -25.95 22.93
CA THR A 298 -15.69 -24.94 22.69
C THR A 298 -15.06 -23.62 22.25
N ALA A 299 -15.88 -22.74 21.64
CA ALA A 299 -15.43 -21.40 21.21
C ALA A 299 -14.94 -20.50 22.36
N ALA A 300 -15.18 -20.88 23.62
CA ALA A 300 -14.69 -20.14 24.78
C ALA A 300 -13.16 -20.28 25.01
N CYS A 301 -12.51 -21.26 24.36
CA CYS A 301 -11.07 -21.50 24.47
C CYS A 301 -10.58 -21.56 25.94
N GLU A 302 -11.05 -22.56 26.67
CA GLU A 302 -10.89 -22.68 28.13
C GLU A 302 -9.46 -22.96 28.61
N GLN A 303 -8.54 -23.31 27.70
CA GLN A 303 -7.15 -23.62 27.99
C GLN A 303 -6.24 -22.56 27.39
N GLU A 304 -5.13 -22.28 28.08
CA GLU A 304 -4.11 -21.34 27.62
C GLU A 304 -2.73 -22.02 27.63
N LEU A 305 -1.90 -21.69 26.65
CA LEU A 305 -0.50 -22.08 26.60
C LEU A 305 0.34 -20.87 26.17
N ALA A 306 1.24 -20.45 27.06
CA ALA A 306 2.23 -19.42 26.78
C ALA A 306 3.59 -20.06 26.49
N VAL A 307 4.38 -19.45 25.61
CA VAL A 307 5.77 -19.83 25.36
C VAL A 307 6.66 -18.65 25.75
N ASP A 308 7.66 -18.94 26.58
CA ASP A 308 8.59 -17.93 27.09
C ASP A 308 9.48 -17.35 25.98
N GLY A 309 9.86 -16.09 26.16
CA GLY A 309 10.78 -15.38 25.27
C GLY A 309 10.09 -14.31 24.41
N GLN A 310 10.86 -13.76 23.47
CA GLN A 310 10.41 -12.80 22.48
C GLN A 310 10.75 -13.36 21.12
N HIS A 311 9.73 -13.60 20.31
CA HIS A 311 9.87 -14.29 19.03
C HIS A 311 9.18 -13.49 17.95
N GLU A 312 9.73 -13.53 16.74
CA GLU A 312 9.07 -12.97 15.56
C GLU A 312 8.27 -14.03 14.82
N ILE A 313 8.83 -15.26 14.72
CA ILE A 313 8.11 -16.46 14.31
C ILE A 313 7.76 -17.23 15.57
N HIS A 314 6.48 -17.50 15.76
CA HIS A 314 5.95 -18.18 16.93
C HIS A 314 5.57 -19.60 16.54
N GLU A 315 6.02 -20.58 17.34
CA GLU A 315 5.72 -21.99 17.18
C GLU A 315 5.16 -22.53 18.50
N VAL A 316 3.97 -23.14 18.44
CA VAL A 316 3.30 -23.68 19.63
C VAL A 316 2.75 -25.08 19.35
N LEU A 317 3.29 -26.07 20.07
CA LEU A 317 2.81 -27.45 20.05
C LEU A 317 1.76 -27.67 21.14
N LEU A 318 0.50 -27.87 20.74
CA LEU A 318 -0.56 -28.34 21.63
C LEU A 318 -0.44 -29.86 21.79
N GLN A 319 -0.50 -30.37 23.02
CA GLN A 319 -0.38 -31.80 23.34
C GLN A 319 -1.56 -32.28 24.21
N ASN A 320 -1.67 -33.60 24.40
CA ASN A 320 -2.70 -34.24 25.21
C ASN A 320 -4.13 -33.92 24.74
N LEU A 321 -4.30 -33.73 23.43
CA LEU A 321 -5.60 -33.52 22.81
C LEU A 321 -6.33 -34.86 22.64
N GLU A 322 -7.65 -34.82 22.60
CA GLU A 322 -8.47 -35.99 22.30
C GLU A 322 -8.46 -36.29 20.79
N PRO A 323 -8.30 -37.55 20.36
CA PRO A 323 -8.39 -37.92 18.95
C PRO A 323 -9.75 -37.63 18.32
N GLU A 324 -9.77 -37.37 17.02
CA GLU A 324 -10.99 -37.18 16.23
C GLU A 324 -11.92 -36.09 16.82
N THR A 325 -11.33 -35.02 17.37
CA THR A 325 -12.06 -33.98 18.10
C THR A 325 -11.81 -32.61 17.50
N GLN A 326 -12.87 -31.82 17.34
CA GLN A 326 -12.78 -30.43 16.91
C GLN A 326 -12.39 -29.53 18.09
N TYR A 327 -11.42 -28.66 17.87
CA TYR A 327 -10.98 -27.63 18.80
C TYR A 327 -11.11 -26.25 18.17
N PHE A 328 -11.29 -25.25 19.01
CA PHE A 328 -11.22 -23.82 18.70
C PHE A 328 -9.90 -23.28 19.21
N TYR A 329 -9.35 -22.25 18.54
CA TYR A 329 -8.15 -21.57 19.03
C TYR A 329 -8.11 -20.09 18.64
N THR A 330 -7.40 -19.30 19.44
CA THR A 330 -6.91 -17.95 19.10
C THR A 330 -5.43 -17.87 19.40
N VAL A 331 -4.71 -16.97 18.72
CA VAL A 331 -3.34 -16.62 19.06
C VAL A 331 -3.25 -15.15 19.42
N GLU A 332 -2.38 -14.82 20.36
CA GLU A 332 -2.11 -13.47 20.82
C GLU A 332 -0.60 -13.26 20.97
N THR A 333 -0.15 -12.08 20.55
CA THR A 333 1.21 -11.60 20.74
C THR A 333 1.17 -10.18 21.30
N THR A 334 1.79 -9.97 22.45
CA THR A 334 2.12 -8.61 22.92
C THR A 334 3.49 -8.25 22.35
N LEU A 335 3.52 -7.25 21.47
CA LEU A 335 4.73 -6.78 20.79
C LEU A 335 5.60 -5.95 21.75
N ALA A 336 6.86 -5.74 21.36
CA ALA A 336 7.84 -4.96 22.13
C ALA A 336 7.40 -3.51 22.44
N ASP A 337 6.54 -2.92 21.60
CA ASP A 337 5.97 -1.58 21.81
C ASP A 337 4.71 -1.58 22.72
N GLY A 338 4.33 -2.75 23.24
CA GLY A 338 3.17 -2.95 24.10
C GLY A 338 1.84 -3.12 23.36
N SER A 339 1.84 -3.07 22.02
CA SER A 339 0.64 -3.35 21.24
C SER A 339 0.31 -4.85 21.23
N ILE A 340 -0.98 -5.17 21.14
CA ILE A 340 -1.47 -6.55 21.12
C ILE A 340 -1.94 -6.90 19.70
N VAL A 341 -1.43 -8.02 19.21
CA VAL A 341 -1.79 -8.67 17.95
C VAL A 341 -2.57 -9.92 18.29
N GLU A 342 -3.84 -9.99 17.90
CA GLU A 342 -4.72 -11.12 18.21
C GLU A 342 -5.40 -11.62 16.94
N SER A 343 -5.55 -12.93 16.81
CA SER A 343 -6.31 -13.55 15.72
C SER A 343 -7.81 -13.65 16.03
N PRO A 344 -8.67 -13.75 14.99
CA PRO A 344 -10.00 -14.32 15.16
C PRO A 344 -9.95 -15.74 15.75
N THR A 345 -11.10 -16.23 16.22
CA THR A 345 -11.25 -17.65 16.58
C THR A 345 -11.24 -18.53 15.33
N TYR A 346 -10.30 -19.46 15.30
CA TYR A 346 -10.16 -20.49 14.28
C TYR A 346 -10.52 -21.86 14.86
N THR A 347 -10.48 -22.89 14.01
CA THR A 347 -10.86 -24.25 14.36
C THR A 347 -9.91 -25.23 13.72
N PHE A 348 -9.61 -26.33 14.41
CA PHE A 348 -8.95 -27.49 13.80
C PHE A 348 -9.61 -28.79 14.28
N THR A 349 -9.23 -29.92 13.68
CA THR A 349 -9.65 -31.24 14.14
C THR A 349 -8.42 -32.13 14.25
N THR A 350 -8.26 -32.82 15.37
CA THR A 350 -7.18 -33.78 15.56
C THR A 350 -7.32 -34.94 14.60
N THR A 351 -6.20 -35.58 14.27
CA THR A 351 -6.15 -36.67 13.31
C THR A 351 -7.12 -37.79 13.70
N VAL A 352 -7.76 -38.37 12.70
CA VAL A 352 -8.79 -39.38 12.89
C VAL A 352 -8.23 -40.70 13.44
N ARG A 353 -9.11 -41.53 14.00
CA ARG A 353 -8.78 -42.91 14.39
C ARG A 353 -8.58 -43.80 13.16
N ASP A 354 -7.90 -44.94 13.35
CA ASP A 354 -7.48 -45.80 12.23
C ASP A 354 -8.62 -46.28 11.31
N GLN A 355 -9.84 -46.42 11.84
CA GLN A 355 -11.00 -46.90 11.07
C GLN A 355 -11.94 -45.78 10.60
N THR A 356 -11.60 -44.53 10.89
CA THR A 356 -12.39 -43.37 10.47
C THR A 356 -11.98 -42.96 9.05
N PRO A 357 -12.91 -42.84 8.09
CA PRO A 357 -12.63 -42.33 6.76
C PRO A 357 -12.09 -40.89 6.80
N PHE A 358 -11.14 -40.59 5.93
CA PHE A 358 -10.61 -39.23 5.77
C PHE A 358 -10.41 -38.91 4.29
N ALA A 359 -10.27 -37.62 4.00
CA ALA A 359 -9.92 -37.11 2.68
C ALA A 359 -8.80 -36.07 2.83
N PHE A 360 -8.01 -35.86 1.79
CA PHE A 360 -6.95 -34.85 1.81
C PHE A 360 -6.79 -34.22 0.44
N ALA A 361 -6.23 -33.01 0.43
CA ALA A 361 -5.84 -32.30 -0.79
C ALA A 361 -4.34 -32.48 -1.05
N VAL A 362 -3.94 -32.47 -2.32
CA VAL A 362 -2.53 -32.49 -2.74
C VAL A 362 -2.25 -31.27 -3.60
N PHE A 363 -1.33 -30.44 -3.15
CA PHE A 363 -0.87 -29.23 -3.83
C PHE A 363 0.61 -29.38 -4.18
N GLY A 364 1.07 -28.67 -5.20
CA GLY A 364 2.46 -28.57 -5.59
C GLY A 364 2.63 -27.30 -6.42
N ASP A 365 3.87 -26.83 -6.56
CA ASP A 365 4.25 -25.79 -7.52
C ASP A 365 3.43 -24.49 -7.37
N THR A 366 3.10 -24.09 -6.13
CA THR A 366 2.33 -22.87 -5.87
C THR A 366 3.14 -21.62 -6.18
N GLN A 367 4.45 -21.66 -5.89
CA GLN A 367 5.46 -20.67 -6.28
C GLN A 367 4.99 -19.21 -6.11
N LYS A 368 5.12 -18.37 -7.15
CA LYS A 368 4.75 -16.94 -7.12
C LYS A 368 3.32 -16.64 -7.56
N ASN A 369 2.39 -17.59 -7.39
CA ASN A 369 1.02 -17.48 -7.91
C ASN A 369 -0.06 -17.38 -6.81
N PRO A 370 0.01 -16.43 -5.85
CA PRO A 370 -0.91 -16.35 -4.70
C PRO A 370 -2.39 -16.27 -5.10
N LYS A 371 -2.69 -15.65 -6.23
CA LYS A 371 -4.07 -15.54 -6.74
C LYS A 371 -4.63 -16.90 -7.15
N VAL A 372 -3.83 -17.71 -7.85
CA VAL A 372 -4.23 -19.04 -8.32
C VAL A 372 -4.26 -20.01 -7.15
N SER A 373 -3.18 -20.06 -6.35
CA SER A 373 -3.13 -20.92 -5.17
C SER A 373 -4.24 -20.58 -4.16
N GLY A 374 -4.58 -19.31 -3.99
CA GLY A 374 -5.73 -18.87 -3.19
C GLY A 374 -7.08 -19.36 -3.69
N GLN A 375 -7.31 -19.33 -5.00
CA GLN A 375 -8.52 -19.91 -5.60
C GLN A 375 -8.57 -21.43 -5.39
N LEU A 376 -7.46 -22.13 -5.62
CA LEU A 376 -7.36 -23.57 -5.39
C LEU A 376 -7.57 -23.91 -3.90
N ALA A 377 -6.97 -23.15 -2.99
CA ALA A 377 -7.15 -23.31 -1.54
C ALA A 377 -8.61 -23.12 -1.14
N THR A 378 -9.29 -22.13 -1.72
CA THR A 378 -10.73 -21.88 -1.49
C THR A 378 -11.57 -23.07 -2.00
N MET A 379 -11.27 -23.57 -3.20
CA MET A 379 -11.96 -24.73 -3.79
C MET A 379 -11.70 -26.02 -3.00
N ALA A 380 -10.46 -26.27 -2.61
CA ALA A 380 -10.09 -27.40 -1.79
C ALA A 380 -10.80 -27.35 -0.44
N TRP A 381 -10.82 -26.17 0.22
CA TRP A 381 -11.53 -26.01 1.49
C TRP A 381 -13.04 -26.29 1.36
N ALA A 382 -13.66 -25.93 0.23
CA ALA A 382 -15.06 -26.26 -0.03
C ALA A 382 -15.34 -27.78 -0.04
N GLN A 383 -14.32 -28.61 -0.32
CA GLN A 383 -14.39 -30.08 -0.24
C GLN A 383 -14.14 -30.63 1.17
N ARG A 384 -13.82 -29.77 2.16
CA ARG A 384 -13.57 -30.15 3.57
C ARG A 384 -12.54 -31.28 3.74
N PRO A 385 -11.34 -31.20 3.14
CA PRO A 385 -10.28 -32.16 3.40
C PRO A 385 -9.88 -32.13 4.87
N SER A 386 -9.38 -33.25 5.38
CA SER A 386 -8.90 -33.38 6.75
C SER A 386 -7.49 -32.80 6.93
N PHE A 387 -6.70 -32.77 5.86
CA PHE A 387 -5.37 -32.14 5.79
C PHE A 387 -4.96 -31.86 4.33
N LEU A 388 -3.83 -31.18 4.17
CA LEU A 388 -3.21 -30.89 2.88
C LEU A 388 -1.77 -31.44 2.81
N VAL A 389 -1.41 -32.06 1.70
CA VAL A 389 -0.02 -32.43 1.38
C VAL A 389 0.50 -31.44 0.34
N HIS A 390 1.66 -30.82 0.57
CA HIS A 390 2.31 -29.95 -0.41
C HIS A 390 3.60 -30.59 -0.92
N VAL A 391 3.65 -30.94 -2.20
CA VAL A 391 4.71 -31.81 -2.76
C VAL A 391 5.92 -31.05 -3.31
N GLY A 392 6.35 -29.99 -2.63
CA GLY A 392 7.49 -29.15 -3.05
C GLY A 392 7.09 -27.90 -3.85
N ASP A 393 8.06 -27.01 -4.05
CA ASP A 393 7.94 -25.74 -4.78
C ASP A 393 6.80 -24.86 -4.22
N LEU A 394 6.88 -24.64 -2.90
CA LEU A 394 5.99 -23.75 -2.15
C LEU A 394 6.18 -22.30 -2.60
N VAL A 395 7.44 -21.93 -2.88
CA VAL A 395 7.82 -20.58 -3.31
C VAL A 395 8.65 -20.66 -4.59
N ASP A 396 8.65 -19.58 -5.38
CA ASP A 396 9.46 -19.49 -6.60
C ASP A 396 10.97 -19.36 -6.29
N LYS A 397 11.30 -18.94 -5.06
CA LYS A 397 12.68 -18.76 -4.59
C LYS A 397 12.76 -18.75 -3.07
N GLY A 398 13.36 -19.78 -2.48
CA GLY A 398 13.43 -19.99 -1.03
C GLY A 398 14.13 -18.88 -0.26
N THR A 399 15.16 -18.27 -0.84
CA THR A 399 15.95 -17.23 -0.15
C THR A 399 15.24 -15.87 -0.06
N LEU A 400 14.14 -15.66 -0.79
CA LEU A 400 13.44 -14.37 -0.82
C LEU A 400 12.28 -14.35 0.17
N ALA A 401 12.39 -13.51 1.21
CA ALA A 401 11.38 -13.43 2.27
C ALA A 401 9.97 -13.11 1.74
N ASN A 402 9.86 -12.21 0.76
CA ASN A 402 8.57 -11.82 0.19
C ASN A 402 7.86 -12.98 -0.53
N HIS A 403 8.59 -13.97 -1.06
CA HIS A 403 7.94 -15.13 -1.66
C HIS A 403 7.17 -15.96 -0.61
N TRP A 404 7.63 -15.98 0.64
CA TRP A 404 6.91 -16.60 1.74
C TRP A 404 5.74 -15.74 2.20
N THR A 405 6.03 -14.47 2.53
CA THR A 405 5.07 -13.58 3.20
C THR A 405 4.00 -12.99 2.28
N GLU A 406 4.28 -12.85 0.99
CA GLU A 406 3.37 -12.23 0.01
C GLU A 406 2.81 -13.22 -1.01
N HIS A 407 3.48 -14.36 -1.24
CA HIS A 407 2.99 -15.37 -2.19
C HIS A 407 2.42 -16.60 -1.49
N PHE A 408 3.26 -17.43 -0.87
CA PHE A 408 2.84 -18.73 -0.36
C PHE A 408 1.77 -18.61 0.73
N PHE A 409 2.08 -17.91 1.84
CA PHE A 409 1.15 -17.85 2.97
C PHE A 409 -0.17 -17.11 2.66
N PRO A 410 -0.18 -15.98 1.92
CA PRO A 410 -1.44 -15.37 1.49
C PRO A 410 -2.27 -16.29 0.58
N GLY A 411 -1.62 -17.04 -0.32
CA GLY A 411 -2.29 -18.03 -1.17
C GLY A 411 -2.87 -19.22 -0.38
N MET A 412 -2.22 -19.64 0.70
CA MET A 412 -2.67 -20.76 1.52
C MET A 412 -3.64 -20.37 2.65
N LYS A 413 -3.76 -19.07 2.97
CA LYS A 413 -4.61 -18.54 4.05
C LYS A 413 -6.03 -19.14 4.10
N PRO A 414 -6.78 -19.33 2.99
CA PRO A 414 -8.14 -19.87 3.05
C PRO A 414 -8.26 -21.26 3.69
N ILE A 415 -7.18 -22.05 3.69
CA ILE A 415 -7.18 -23.45 4.15
C ILE A 415 -6.24 -23.70 5.33
N ALA A 416 -5.07 -23.03 5.37
CA ALA A 416 -4.02 -23.29 6.35
C ALA A 416 -4.39 -22.88 7.80
N GLN A 417 -5.38 -21.99 7.97
CA GLN A 417 -5.95 -21.61 9.28
C GLN A 417 -6.85 -22.68 9.90
N ARG A 418 -7.15 -23.77 9.17
CA ARG A 418 -8.23 -24.70 9.54
C ARG A 418 -7.85 -26.17 9.48
N ILE A 419 -6.90 -26.53 8.64
CA ILE A 419 -6.37 -27.89 8.57
C ILE A 419 -4.84 -27.83 8.54
N PRO A 420 -4.15 -28.84 9.12
CA PRO A 420 -2.71 -28.92 9.01
C PRO A 420 -2.29 -29.19 7.57
N PHE A 421 -1.16 -28.62 7.16
CA PHE A 421 -0.47 -29.05 5.95
C PHE A 421 0.85 -29.76 6.25
N TYR A 422 1.25 -30.63 5.33
CA TYR A 422 2.45 -31.47 5.38
C TYR A 422 3.26 -31.24 4.09
N PRO A 423 4.26 -30.35 4.12
CA PRO A 423 5.05 -30.03 2.94
C PRO A 423 6.33 -30.87 2.85
N VAL A 424 6.87 -31.02 1.65
CA VAL A 424 8.28 -31.40 1.45
C VAL A 424 8.98 -30.29 0.68
N LEU A 425 10.30 -30.25 0.78
CA LEU A 425 11.16 -29.28 0.08
C LEU A 425 11.14 -29.60 -1.42
N GLY A 426 11.10 -28.57 -2.28
CA GLY A 426 11.30 -28.67 -3.72
C GLY A 426 12.55 -27.92 -4.16
N ASN A 427 12.90 -28.01 -5.44
CA ASN A 427 14.14 -27.41 -5.93
C ASN A 427 14.14 -25.88 -5.86
N HIS A 428 12.98 -25.22 -5.84
CA HIS A 428 12.90 -23.76 -5.71
C HIS A 428 13.08 -23.24 -4.28
N GLU A 429 12.96 -24.09 -3.26
CA GLU A 429 13.26 -23.73 -1.87
C GLU A 429 14.77 -23.59 -1.60
N GLU A 430 15.63 -24.13 -2.47
CA GLU A 430 17.10 -23.97 -2.44
C GLU A 430 17.77 -24.38 -1.11
N ASN A 431 17.14 -25.25 -0.29
CA ASN A 431 17.57 -25.52 1.09
C ASN A 431 17.74 -24.24 1.93
N ALA A 432 16.97 -23.19 1.63
CA ALA A 432 17.08 -21.90 2.31
C ALA A 432 16.58 -21.99 3.76
N GLN A 433 17.23 -21.24 4.65
CA GLN A 433 16.87 -21.15 6.06
C GLN A 433 15.39 -20.80 6.26
N ASN A 434 14.83 -19.94 5.40
CA ASN A 434 13.41 -19.57 5.45
C ASN A 434 12.47 -20.79 5.45
N TYR A 435 12.78 -21.87 4.72
CA TYR A 435 11.96 -23.09 4.78
C TYR A 435 11.95 -23.64 6.21
N PHE A 436 13.12 -23.86 6.80
CA PHE A 436 13.27 -24.41 8.14
C PHE A 436 12.79 -23.46 9.25
N ASP A 437 12.67 -22.16 8.97
CA ASP A 437 12.08 -21.20 9.90
C ASP A 437 10.54 -21.25 9.89
N TYR A 438 9.94 -21.62 8.76
CA TYR A 438 8.49 -21.63 8.52
C TYR A 438 7.85 -23.02 8.59
N MET A 439 8.65 -24.05 8.86
CA MET A 439 8.21 -25.43 8.99
C MET A 439 8.57 -25.94 10.37
N ALA A 440 7.63 -26.65 11.00
CA ALA A 440 7.78 -27.36 12.26
C ALA A 440 7.47 -28.83 12.00
N LEU A 441 8.48 -29.57 11.55
CA LEU A 441 8.34 -30.94 11.05
C LEU A 441 9.27 -31.90 11.82
N PRO A 442 9.04 -33.22 11.77
CA PRO A 442 9.96 -34.17 12.38
C PRO A 442 11.34 -34.04 11.76
N ALA A 443 12.36 -33.98 12.62
CA ALA A 443 13.73 -33.92 12.16
C ALA A 443 14.14 -35.24 11.44
N PRO A 444 14.90 -35.15 10.33
CA PRO A 444 15.23 -33.92 9.62
C PRO A 444 14.04 -33.41 8.79
N GLU A 445 13.75 -32.12 8.84
CA GLU A 445 12.48 -31.55 8.31
C GLU A 445 12.29 -31.68 6.80
N TYR A 446 13.37 -31.88 6.04
CA TYR A 446 13.30 -32.14 4.59
C TYR A 446 12.92 -33.58 4.22
N ARG A 447 12.90 -34.52 5.19
CA ARG A 447 12.43 -35.91 4.96
C ARG A 447 11.84 -36.51 6.23
N TYR A 448 10.58 -36.90 6.17
CA TYR A 448 9.89 -37.41 7.34
C TYR A 448 8.72 -38.31 6.94
N SER A 449 8.09 -38.90 7.93
CA SER A 449 6.92 -39.74 7.72
C SER A 449 5.89 -39.45 8.80
N PHE A 450 4.61 -39.61 8.47
CA PHE A 450 3.52 -39.45 9.43
C PHE A 450 2.39 -40.42 9.10
N ARG A 451 1.58 -40.74 10.11
CA ARG A 451 0.41 -41.59 9.95
C ARG A 451 -0.86 -40.75 10.09
N TYR A 452 -1.78 -40.92 9.16
CA TYR A 452 -3.12 -40.33 9.23
C TYR A 452 -4.16 -41.44 9.09
N GLY A 453 -4.98 -41.65 10.12
CA GLY A 453 -5.82 -42.84 10.22
C GLY A 453 -5.00 -44.13 10.05
N ASN A 454 -5.43 -45.02 9.15
CA ASN A 454 -4.73 -46.27 8.82
C ASN A 454 -3.67 -46.13 7.72
N THR A 455 -3.32 -44.92 7.28
CA THR A 455 -2.41 -44.70 6.14
C THR A 455 -1.09 -44.05 6.58
N GLN A 456 0.02 -44.60 6.11
CA GLN A 456 1.37 -44.05 6.31
C GLN A 456 1.79 -43.21 5.10
N PHE A 457 2.26 -41.99 5.36
CA PHE A 457 2.80 -41.07 4.37
C PHE A 457 4.31 -40.96 4.53
N PHE A 458 5.02 -40.87 3.41
CA PHE A 458 6.46 -40.67 3.34
C PHE A 458 6.74 -39.42 2.52
N MET A 459 7.32 -38.41 3.16
CA MET A 459 7.68 -37.12 2.58
C MET A 459 9.19 -37.16 2.31
N ILE A 460 9.57 -37.10 1.04
CA ILE A 460 10.93 -37.34 0.59
C ILE A 460 11.31 -36.25 -0.42
N ASP A 461 12.40 -35.56 -0.12
CA ASP A 461 13.19 -34.74 -1.05
C ASP A 461 14.23 -35.62 -1.79
#